data_AF-A0A5C9BQC9-F1
#
_entry.id   AF-A0A5C9BQC9-F1
#
_cell.length_a   1.000
_cell.length_b   1.000
_cell.length_c   1.000
_cell.angle_alpha   90.00
_cell.angle_beta   90.00
_cell.angle_gamma   90.00
#
_symmetry.space_group_name_H-M   'P 1'
#
loop_
_entity.id
_entity.type
_entity.pdbx_description
1 polymer ?
#
loop_
_entity_poly.entity_id
_entity_poly.type
_entity_poly.pdbx_seq_one_letter_code
_entity_poly.pdbx_strand_id
1 'polypeptide(L)' 'MQEVRGQGVVGEQPTLQPDQSFEYTSGAVLATQVGTMSGSYQMVAEDGTEFDAPIPQFVLSVPRVLH' A
#
# COMPACT_ATOMS: atom_id res chain seq x y z
N MET A 1 -10.82 -1.56 -13.40
CA MET A 1 -9.84 -1.41 -12.30
C MET A 1 -10.36 -0.36 -11.36
N GLN A 2 -10.18 -0.54 -10.05
CA GLN A 2 -10.42 0.51 -9.06
C GLN A 2 -9.07 1.13 -8.71
N GLU A 3 -9.02 2.45 -8.70
CA GLU A 3 -7.84 3.22 -8.33
C GLU A 3 -8.17 4.03 -7.08
N VAL A 4 -7.26 4.01 -6.11
CA VAL A 4 -7.38 4.77 -4.87
C VAL A 4 -6.14 5.66 -4.78
N ARG A 5 -6.37 6.97 -4.66
CA ARG A 5 -5.31 7.96 -4.40
C ARG A 5 -5.73 8.80 -3.21
N GLY A 6 -4.82 9.01 -2.28
CA GLY A 6 -5.06 9.77 -1.05
C GLY A 6 -3.76 10.23 -0.43
N GLN A 7 -3.85 11.19 0.48
CA GLN A 7 -2.70 11.67 1.23
C GLN A 7 -2.41 10.72 2.39
N GLY A 8 -1.16 10.26 2.48
CA GLY A 8 -0.69 9.39 3.55
C GLY A 8 -1.34 8.01 3.57
N VAL A 9 -1.20 7.33 4.70
CA VAL A 9 -1.75 5.99 4.97
C VAL A 9 -2.54 6.05 6.27
N VAL A 10 -3.78 5.54 6.28
CA VAL A 10 -4.68 5.57 7.44
C VAL A 10 -4.87 6.95 8.12
N GLY A 11 -4.62 8.04 7.38
CA GLY A 11 -4.68 9.42 7.89
C GLY A 11 -3.35 9.97 8.41
N GLU A 12 -2.27 9.20 8.33
CA GLU A 12 -0.93 9.55 8.80
C GLU A 12 0.07 9.71 7.64
N GLN A 13 1.05 10.59 7.83
CA GLN A 13 2.22 10.74 6.94
C GLN A 13 3.48 10.46 7.78
N PRO A 14 3.84 9.18 7.97
CA PRO A 14 4.95 8.83 8.86
C PRO A 14 6.29 9.25 8.26
N THR A 15 7.14 9.88 9.08
CA THR A 15 8.55 10.07 8.77
C THR A 15 9.33 8.85 9.25
N LEU A 16 10.05 8.18 8.35
CA LEU A 16 10.88 7.02 8.67
C LEU A 16 12.34 7.45 8.76
N GLN A 17 12.95 7.29 9.94
CA GLN A 17 14.41 7.36 10.08
C GLN A 17 15.06 6.08 9.52
N PRO A 18 16.38 6.09 9.26
CA PRO A 18 17.11 4.87 8.94
C PRO A 18 16.81 3.76 9.97
N ASP A 19 16.60 2.53 9.47
CA ASP A 19 16.23 1.34 10.24
C ASP A 19 14.86 1.39 10.96
N GLN A 20 14.08 2.45 10.77
CA GLN A 20 12.72 2.53 11.29
C GLN A 20 11.71 1.90 10.32
N SER A 21 10.74 1.18 10.88
CA SER A 21 9.60 0.63 10.15
C SER A 21 8.29 1.23 10.64
N PHE A 22 7.35 1.44 9.72
CA PHE A 22 5.96 1.75 10.04
C PHE A 22 5.06 0.66 9.43
N GLU A 23 4.21 0.06 10.25
CA GLU A 23 3.28 -0.99 9.85
C GLU A 23 1.85 -0.53 10.13
N TYR A 24 0.97 -0.73 9.17
CA TYR A 24 -0.44 -0.41 9.30
C TYR A 24 -1.30 -1.46 8.60
N THR A 25 -2.56 -1.54 9.01
CA THR A 25 -3.55 -2.40 8.35
C THR A 25 -4.68 -1.54 7.79
N SER A 26 -5.03 -1.77 6.52
CA SER A 26 -6.20 -1.20 5.87
C SER A 26 -7.07 -2.31 5.27
N GLY A 27 -8.25 -1.94 4.77
CA GLY A 27 -9.18 -2.89 4.13
C GLY A 27 -9.55 -2.44 2.73
N ALA A 28 -9.81 -3.42 1.86
CA ALA A 28 -10.38 -3.21 0.52
C ALA A 28 -11.56 -4.16 0.33
N VAL A 29 -12.65 -3.67 -0.28
CA VAL A 29 -13.82 -4.49 -0.63
C VAL A 29 -13.71 -4.90 -2.09
N LEU A 30 -13.63 -6.21 -2.34
CA LEU A 30 -13.61 -6.77 -3.69
C LEU A 30 -14.98 -7.38 -4.02
N ALA A 31 -15.47 -7.14 -5.24
CA ALA A 31 -16.66 -7.81 -5.75
C ALA A 31 -16.40 -9.29 -6.13
N THR A 32 -15.13 -9.69 -6.26
CA THR A 32 -14.69 -11.03 -6.65
C THR A 32 -14.00 -11.75 -5.49
N GLN A 33 -14.03 -13.09 -5.51
CA GLN A 33 -13.38 -13.93 -4.48
C GLN A 33 -11.85 -13.88 -4.52
N VAL A 34 -11.28 -13.48 -5.66
CA VAL A 34 -9.84 -13.28 -5.88
C VAL A 34 -9.64 -11.96 -6.61
N GLY A 35 -8.61 -11.22 -6.23
CA GLY A 35 -8.18 -9.99 -6.89
C GLY A 35 -6.69 -9.74 -6.66
N THR A 36 -6.15 -8.72 -7.33
CA THR A 36 -4.76 -8.28 -7.17
C THR A 36 -4.72 -6.81 -6.75
N MET A 37 -3.72 -6.46 -5.96
CA MET A 37 -3.42 -5.07 -5.59
C MET A 37 -1.98 -4.75 -5.95
N SER A 38 -1.74 -3.52 -6.39
CA SER A 38 -0.42 -2.95 -6.70
C SER A 38 -0.52 -1.42 -6.60
N GLY A 39 0.60 -0.74 -6.41
CA GLY A 39 0.61 0.73 -6.35
C GLY A 39 2.00 1.29 -6.08
N SER A 40 2.04 2.54 -5.62
CA SER A 40 3.25 3.19 -5.11
C SER A 40 2.88 4.14 -3.97
N TYR A 41 3.85 4.42 -3.11
CA TYR A 41 3.80 5.57 -2.21
C TYR A 41 4.66 6.68 -2.78
N GLN A 42 4.12 7.89 -2.85
CA GLN A 42 4.92 9.08 -3.08
C GLN A 42 5.61 9.44 -1.76
N MET A 43 6.94 9.43 -1.78
CA MET A 43 7.79 9.72 -0.63
C MET A 43 8.56 11.03 -0.88
N VAL A 44 8.95 11.68 0.21
CA VAL A 44 9.82 12.86 0.21
C VAL A 44 11.00 12.55 1.12
N ALA A 45 12.22 12.62 0.58
CA ALA A 45 13.46 12.48 1.35
C ALA A 45 13.74 13.74 2.18
N GLU A 46 14.68 13.64 3.13
CA GLU A 46 15.05 14.77 4.00
C GLU A 46 15.59 15.98 3.22
N ASP A 47 16.19 15.76 2.06
CA ASP A 47 16.68 16.81 1.16
C ASP A 47 15.58 17.43 0.27
N GLY A 48 14.33 16.99 0.44
CA GLY A 48 13.19 17.41 -0.37
C GLY A 48 13.02 16.66 -1.69
N THR A 49 13.88 15.67 -1.98
CA THR A 49 13.75 14.86 -3.19
C THR A 49 12.50 14.00 -3.12
N GLU A 50 11.64 14.11 -4.12
CA GLU A 50 10.47 13.25 -4.27
C GLU A 50 10.84 11.96 -5.00
N PHE A 51 10.36 10.82 -4.49
CA PHE A 51 10.52 9.52 -5.15
C PHE A 51 9.33 8.60 -4.89
N ASP A 52 9.09 7.69 -5.83
CA ASP A 52 8.07 6.65 -5.69
C ASP A 52 8.66 5.38 -5.06
N ALA A 53 8.04 4.90 -3.98
CA ALA A 53 8.28 3.58 -3.42
C ALA A 53 7.25 2.59 -4.00
N PRO A 54 7.63 1.67 -4.91
CA PRO A 54 6.69 0.76 -5.54
C PRO A 54 6.18 -0.29 -4.55
N ILE A 55 4.87 -0.56 -4.59
CA ILE A 55 4.22 -1.67 -3.90
C ILE A 55 4.08 -2.81 -4.91
N PRO A 56 4.84 -3.92 -4.77
CA PRO A 56 4.75 -5.06 -5.67
C PRO A 56 3.33 -5.63 -5.72
N GLN A 57 2.95 -6.20 -6.86
CA GLN A 57 1.64 -6.81 -6.99
C GLN A 57 1.49 -8.00 -6.04
N PHE A 58 0.40 -8.04 -5.28
CA PHE A 58 0.04 -9.16 -4.41
C PHE A 58 -1.42 -9.58 -4.61
N VAL A 59 -1.74 -10.82 -4.24
CA VAL A 59 -3.07 -11.43 -4.42
C VAL A 59 -3.88 -11.29 -3.12
N LEU A 60 -5.10 -10.80 -3.25
CA LEU A 60 -6.13 -10.91 -2.23
C LEU A 60 -7.02 -12.09 -2.57
N SER A 61 -7.15 -13.04 -1.64
CA SER A 61 -8.01 -14.21 -1.81
C SER A 61 -8.74 -14.54 -0.51
N VAL A 62 -9.97 -15.01 -0.63
CA VAL A 62 -10.71 -15.55 0.51
C VAL A 62 -10.05 -16.88 0.92
N PRO A 63 -9.70 -17.09 2.20
CA PRO A 63 -9.13 -18.35 2.66
C PRO A 63 -10.09 -19.51 2.34
N ARG A 64 -9.59 -20.56 1.65
CA ARG A 64 -10.25 -21.83 1.21
C ARG A 64 -10.68 -21.97 -0.27
N VAL A 65 -10.03 -21.29 -1.22
CA VAL A 65 -10.36 -21.46 -2.67
C VAL A 65 -9.37 -22.38 -3.43
N LEU A 66 -8.36 -22.97 -2.80
CA LEU A 66 -7.47 -23.95 -3.43
C LEU A 66 -7.50 -25.28 -2.65
N HIS A 67 -8.14 -26.30 -3.24
CA HIS A 67 -7.92 -27.72 -2.98
C HIS A 67 -7.38 -28.34 -4.27
#